data_AF-S9SIM0-F1
#
_entry.id   AF-S9SIM0-F1
#
_cell.length_a   1.000
_cell.length_b   1.000
_cell.length_c   1.000
_cell.angle_alpha   90.00
_cell.angle_beta   90.00
_cell.angle_gamma   90.00
#
_symmetry.space_group_name_H-M   'P 1'
#
loop_
_entity.id
_entity.type
_entity.pdbx_description
1 polymer ?
#
loop_
_entity_poly.entity_id
_entity_poly.type
_entity_poly.pdbx_seq_one_letter_code
_entity_poly.pdbx_strand_id
1 'polypeptide(L)'
;MLMAAAQPQRAVGPVSSWGRSRAACFLTVLFRGERPVTVFWDDDADRPAYREVERYARPAAMVGRMARFDLTPTALHPGDLTWVMDVFTRAH
;
A
#
# COMPACT_ATOMS: atom_id res chain seq x y z
N MET A 1 -25.57 8.25 14.65
CA MET A 1 -24.55 8.12 15.71
C MET A 1 -23.78 6.83 15.46
N LEU A 2 -22.69 6.90 14.70
CA LEU A 2 -21.60 5.93 14.75
C LEU A 2 -20.35 6.77 14.96
N MET A 3 -19.90 6.86 16.20
CA MET A 3 -18.59 7.39 16.52
C MET A 3 -17.57 6.27 16.38
N ALA A 4 -16.51 6.55 15.65
CA ALA A 4 -15.18 6.06 15.97
C ALA A 4 -14.23 7.24 15.82
N ALA A 5 -13.94 7.89 16.95
CA ALA A 5 -12.85 8.84 17.10
C ALA A 5 -11.57 8.07 17.44
N ALA A 6 -10.50 8.32 16.69
CA ALA A 6 -9.13 8.18 17.15
C ALA A 6 -8.21 9.05 16.28
N GLN A 7 -8.22 10.36 16.62
CA GLN A 7 -7.09 11.30 16.66
C GLN A 7 -6.19 11.55 15.42
N PRO A 8 -5.55 12.74 15.35
CA PRO A 8 -4.89 13.23 14.14
C PRO A 8 -3.55 12.51 14.00
N GLN A 9 -3.55 11.38 13.28
CA GLN A 9 -2.33 10.87 12.67
C GLN A 9 -1.83 12.02 11.80
N ARG A 10 -0.67 12.60 12.13
CA ARG A 10 -0.04 13.60 11.26
C ARG A 10 0.35 12.85 9.98
N ALA A 11 -0.61 12.77 9.07
CA ALA A 11 -0.52 12.09 7.81
C ALA A 11 0.69 12.69 7.11
N VAL A 12 1.71 11.86 6.87
CA VAL A 12 2.55 12.12 5.70
C VAL A 12 1.55 12.11 4.54
N GLY A 13 1.41 13.28 3.89
CA GLY A 13 0.28 13.61 3.00
C GLY A 13 0.08 12.59 1.88
N PRO A 14 -1.03 12.71 1.12
CA PRO A 14 -1.43 11.72 0.12
C PRO A 14 -0.26 11.37 -0.81
N VAL A 15 0.31 10.17 -0.63
CA VAL A 15 1.29 9.60 -1.55
C VAL A 15 0.49 9.08 -2.74
N SER A 16 0.41 9.89 -3.77
CA SER A 16 -0.02 9.44 -5.09
C SER A 16 1.10 8.61 -5.69
N SER A 17 0.80 7.37 -6.09
CA SER A 17 1.76 6.42 -6.65
C SER A 17 2.24 6.85 -8.05
N TRP A 18 3.10 7.86 -8.14
CA TRP A 18 3.74 8.29 -9.39
C TRP A 18 5.07 7.55 -9.57
N GLY A 19 5.02 6.36 -10.15
CA GLY A 19 6.22 5.59 -10.50
C GLY A 19 5.89 4.37 -11.35
N ARG A 20 6.85 3.96 -12.19
CA ARG A 20 6.77 2.84 -13.15
C ARG A 20 6.39 1.50 -12.48
N SER A 21 6.60 1.34 -11.16
CA SER A 21 6.29 0.14 -10.38
C SER A 21 5.47 0.46 -9.11
N ARG A 22 4.13 0.57 -9.25
CA ARG A 22 3.21 0.94 -8.14
C ARG A 22 3.29 -0.01 -6.94
N ALA A 23 3.40 -1.32 -7.18
CA ALA A 23 3.55 -2.32 -6.13
C ALA A 23 4.87 -2.14 -5.35
N ALA A 24 5.98 -1.83 -6.03
CA ALA A 24 7.25 -1.56 -5.38
C ALA A 24 7.20 -0.31 -4.48
N CYS A 25 6.54 0.76 -4.95
CA CYS A 25 6.33 1.96 -4.13
C CYS A 25 5.48 1.64 -2.89
N PHE A 26 4.43 0.83 -3.03
CA PHE A 26 3.60 0.40 -1.90
C PHE A 26 4.39 -0.41 -0.86
N LEU A 27 5.17 -1.40 -1.32
CA LEU A 27 6.02 -2.21 -0.44
C LEU A 27 7.10 -1.36 0.24
N THR A 28 7.64 -0.36 -0.45
CA THR A 28 8.59 0.59 0.14
C THR A 28 7.97 1.32 1.33
N VAL A 29 6.74 1.82 1.18
CA VAL A 29 6.01 2.51 2.25
C VAL A 29 5.74 1.55 3.42
N LEU A 30 5.33 0.31 3.12
CA LEU A 30 5.03 -0.70 4.14
C LEU A 30 6.27 -1.13 4.95
N PHE A 31 7.38 -1.43 4.28
CA PHE A 31 8.57 -2.00 4.92
C PHE A 31 9.53 -0.96 5.47
N ARG A 32 9.52 0.27 4.95
CA ARG A 32 10.37 1.37 5.44
C ARG A 32 9.63 2.39 6.30
N GLY A 33 8.31 2.29 6.40
CA GLY A 33 7.52 3.19 7.22
C GLY A 33 7.93 3.09 8.69
N GLU A 34 7.90 4.23 9.40
CA GLU A 34 8.15 4.26 10.85
C GLU A 34 6.88 4.54 11.65
N ARG A 35 5.79 4.88 10.97
CA ARG A 35 4.48 5.22 11.54
C ARG A 35 3.37 4.71 10.63
N PRO A 36 2.16 4.45 11.16
CA PRO A 36 1.01 4.13 10.33
C PRO A 36 0.70 5.24 9.32
N VAL A 37 0.37 4.85 8.10
CA VAL A 37 0.10 5.77 6.99
C VAL A 37 -1.09 5.30 6.15
N THR A 38 -1.81 6.25 5.58
CA THR A 38 -2.88 5.96 4.63
C THR A 38 -2.35 6.13 3.20
N VAL A 39 -2.45 5.07 2.40
CA VAL A 39 -2.07 5.07 0.98
C VAL A 39 -3.32 5.03 0.13
N PHE A 40 -3.37 5.89 -0.89
CA PHE A 40 -4.44 5.91 -1.87
C PHE A 40 -3.92 5.37 -3.20
N TRP A 41 -4.62 4.37 -3.73
CA TRP A 41 -4.29 3.69 -4.97
C TRP A 41 -5.40 3.94 -5.98
N ASP A 42 -5.15 4.81 -6.95
CA ASP A 42 -6.15 5.32 -7.90
C ASP A 42 -6.10 4.59 -9.25
N ASP A 43 -6.17 3.25 -9.24
CA ASP A 43 -6.03 2.44 -10.45
C ASP A 43 -6.98 1.23 -10.42
N ASP A 44 -7.43 0.81 -11.60
CA ASP A 44 -8.51 -0.16 -11.82
C ASP A 44 -8.28 -1.47 -11.04
N ALA A 45 -9.28 -1.90 -10.28
CA ALA A 45 -9.24 -3.11 -9.44
C ALA A 45 -8.95 -4.39 -10.25
N ASP A 46 -9.13 -4.34 -11.58
CA ASP A 46 -8.91 -5.44 -12.51
C ASP A 46 -7.43 -5.66 -12.89
N ARG A 47 -6.48 -4.81 -12.47
CA ARG A 47 -5.06 -5.05 -12.75
C ARG A 47 -4.42 -6.06 -11.79
N PRO A 48 -3.63 -7.04 -12.28
CA PRO A 48 -2.98 -8.07 -11.46
C PRO A 48 -2.09 -7.52 -10.33
N ALA A 49 -1.48 -6.35 -10.53
CA ALA A 49 -0.62 -5.69 -9.54
C ALA A 49 -1.34 -5.35 -8.22
N TYR A 50 -2.66 -5.18 -8.26
CA TYR A 50 -3.49 -4.96 -7.07
C TYR A 50 -3.52 -6.21 -6.17
N ARG A 51 -3.68 -7.39 -6.77
CA ARG A 51 -3.71 -8.67 -6.04
C ARG A 51 -2.36 -9.04 -5.43
N GLU A 52 -1.25 -8.56 -5.99
CA GLU A 52 0.09 -8.84 -5.46
C GLU A 52 0.31 -8.18 -4.08
N VAL A 53 -0.15 -6.94 -3.89
CA VAL A 53 0.06 -6.21 -2.63
C VAL A 53 -0.89 -6.65 -1.52
N GLU A 54 -2.02 -7.27 -1.87
CA GLU A 54 -2.96 -7.87 -0.91
C GLU A 54 -2.33 -9.01 -0.07
N ARG A 55 -1.17 -9.53 -0.49
CA ARG A 55 -0.34 -10.43 0.34
C ARG A 55 -0.03 -9.84 1.72
N TYR A 56 0.11 -8.51 1.81
CA TYR A 56 0.47 -7.82 3.05
C TYR A 56 -0.63 -6.94 3.62
N ALA A 57 -1.44 -6.31 2.78
CA ALA A 57 -2.47 -5.40 3.24
C ALA A 57 -3.67 -5.41 2.30
N ARG A 58 -4.85 -5.62 2.86
CA ARG A 58 -6.12 -5.48 2.13
C ARG A 58 -6.57 -4.02 2.11
N PRO A 59 -7.35 -3.60 1.10
CA PRO A 59 -7.97 -2.28 1.10
C PRO A 59 -8.86 -2.10 2.34
N ALA A 60 -8.72 -0.97 3.02
CA ALA A 60 -9.60 -0.56 4.12
C ALA A 60 -10.92 0.02 3.60
N ALA A 61 -10.91 0.63 2.41
CA ALA A 61 -12.12 1.10 1.73
C ALA A 61 -11.89 1.21 0.22
N MET A 62 -12.98 1.12 -0.54
CA MET A 62 -13.03 1.49 -1.96
C MET A 62 -13.87 2.76 -2.10
N VAL A 63 -13.33 3.79 -2.74
CA VAL A 63 -14.05 5.03 -3.08
C VAL A 63 -14.03 5.19 -4.60
N GLY A 64 -15.11 4.78 -5.26
CA GLY A 64 -15.15 4.68 -6.72
C GLY A 64 -14.15 3.64 -7.22
N ARG A 65 -13.18 4.06 -8.03
CA ARG A 65 -12.07 3.22 -8.52
C ARG A 65 -10.80 3.28 -7.64
N MET A 66 -10.83 4.09 -6.58
CA MET A 66 -9.67 4.31 -5.73
C MET A 66 -9.74 3.41 -4.49
N ALA A 67 -8.71 2.60 -4.28
CA ALA A 67 -8.54 1.83 -3.06
C ALA A 67 -7.78 2.65 -2.00
N ARG A 68 -8.31 2.67 -0.78
CA ARG A 68 -7.65 3.24 0.40
C ARG A 68 -7.08 2.11 1.22
N PHE A 69 -5.78 2.17 1.51
CA PHE A 69 -5.08 1.24 2.39
C PHE A 69 -4.65 1.97 3.66
N ASP A 70 -4.96 1.39 4.80
CA ASP A 70 -4.39 1.82 6.08
C ASP A 70 -3.24 0.88 6.42
N LEU A 71 -2.01 1.37 6.21
CA LEU A 71 -0.80 0.58 6.37
C LEU A 71 -0.19 0.82 7.74
N THR A 72 0.11 -0.28 8.41
CA THR A 72 0.97 -0.30 9.60
C THR A 72 2.34 -0.81 9.17
N PRO A 73 3.45 -0.12 9.52
CA PRO A 73 4.79 -0.62 9.26
C PRO A 73 4.95 -2.08 9.67
N THR A 74 5.45 -2.88 8.75
CA THR A 74 5.57 -4.33 8.94
C THR A 74 6.97 -4.76 8.55
N ALA A 75 7.57 -5.68 9.30
CA ALA A 75 8.86 -6.24 8.94
C ALA A 75 8.74 -7.13 7.69
N LEU A 76 9.74 -7.08 6.80
CA LEU A 76 9.81 -7.98 5.66
C LEU A 76 10.02 -9.42 6.15
N HIS A 77 9.12 -10.32 5.79
CA HIS A 77 9.29 -11.74 6.06
C HIS A 77 10.40 -12.31 5.15
N PRO A 78 11.42 -13.02 5.69
CA PRO A 78 12.56 -13.49 4.89
C PRO A 78 12.17 -14.38 3.70
N GLY A 79 11.13 -15.19 3.85
CA GLY A 79 10.62 -16.08 2.80
C GLY A 79 10.02 -15.34 1.60
N ASP A 80 9.80 -14.03 1.71
CA ASP A 80 9.19 -13.22 0.65
C ASP A 80 10.24 -12.43 -0.13
N LEU A 81 11.52 -12.49 0.25
CA LEU A 81 12.58 -11.67 -0.33
C LEU A 81 12.69 -11.84 -1.85
N THR A 82 12.66 -13.06 -2.37
CA THR A 82 12.70 -13.31 -3.83
C THR A 82 11.53 -12.65 -4.56
N TRP A 83 10.33 -12.74 -3.99
CA TRP A 83 9.13 -12.11 -4.57
C TRP A 83 9.22 -10.58 -4.51
N VAL A 84 9.69 -10.01 -3.40
CA VAL A 84 9.91 -8.57 -3.30
C VAL A 84 10.92 -8.12 -4.36
N MET A 85 12.05 -8.80 -4.50
CA MET A 85 13.05 -8.43 -5.51
C MET A 85 12.49 -8.50 -6.93
N ASP A 86 11.66 -9.50 -7.26
CA ASP A 86 10.96 -9.57 -8.54
C ASP A 86 10.04 -8.36 -8.76
N VAL A 87 9.21 -8.01 -7.77
CA VAL A 87 8.32 -6.82 -7.83
C VAL A 87 9.09 -5.51 -8.10
N PHE A 88 10.31 -5.38 -7.55
CA PHE A 88 11.14 -4.19 -7.75
C PHE A 88 11.90 -4.17 -9.09
N THR A 89 12.15 -5.32 -9.70
CA THR A 89 13.00 -5.45 -10.89
C THR A 89 12.24 -5.77 -12.18
N ARG A 90 10.96 -6.11 -12.07
CA ARG A 90 10.10 -6.43 -13.21
C ARG A 90 10.02 -5.25 -14.19
N ALA A 91 10.26 -5.52 -15.47
CA ALA A 91 10.03 -4.54 -16.52
C ALA A 91 8.51 -4.34 -16.72
N HIS A 92 8.04 -3.09 -16.60
CA HIS A 92 6.65 -2.67 -16.78
C HIS A 92 6.49 -1.69 -17.95
#